data_AF-A0AAD7H0X4-F1
#
_entry.id   AF-A0AAD7H0X4-F1
#
_cell.length_a   1.000
_cell.length_b   1.000
_cell.length_c   1.000
_cell.angle_alpha   90.00
_cell.angle_beta   90.00
_cell.angle_gamma   90.00
#
_symmetry.space_group_name_H-M   'P 1'
#
loop_
_entity.id
_entity.type
_entity.pdbx_description
1 polymer ?
#
loop_
_entity_poly.entity_id
_entity_poly.type
_entity_poly.pdbx_seq_one_letter_code
_entity_poly.pdbx_strand_id
1 'polypeptide(L)'
;MVYVLGVNLPDRHLVKYALTQFYGIGPHTSERLCARFQMHRTCKVRDLTPLQVTALASFLSSPKEALSPPRYPTATPDFVPSTKSHQELAAEFRTERKQREADNKKPEFLLRRLRDARVRPDDLKELKIEAELRQEMRDNIAHQKMIGSYVGRRHAMGLPVRGQNTQNNAKTARKLNRVHRY
;
A
#
# COMPACT_ATOMS: atom_id res chain seq x y z
N MET A 1 13.10 -1.72 -21.53
CA MET A 1 12.20 -0.63 -21.13
C MET A 1 10.87 -1.25 -20.79
N VAL A 2 10.29 -0.91 -19.64
CA VAL A 2 9.03 -1.51 -19.18
C VAL A 2 7.99 -0.40 -19.04
N TYR A 3 6.83 -0.58 -19.68
CA TYR A 3 5.70 0.32 -19.54
C TYR A 3 4.67 -0.30 -18.60
N VAL A 4 4.30 0.44 -17.56
CA VAL A 4 3.27 0.02 -16.60
C VAL A 4 2.25 1.16 -16.50
N LEU A 5 0.98 0.89 -16.82
CA LEU A 5 -0.12 1.86 -16.80
C LEU A 5 0.19 3.16 -17.58
N GLY A 6 0.92 3.04 -18.70
CA GLY A 6 1.30 4.18 -19.55
C GLY A 6 2.51 4.99 -19.07
N VAL A 7 3.11 4.65 -17.92
CA VAL A 7 4.34 5.27 -17.41
C VAL A 7 5.55 4.42 -17.82
N ASN A 8 6.59 5.09 -18.33
CA ASN A 8 7.85 4.45 -18.70
C ASN A 8 8.77 4.29 -17.48
N LEU A 9 9.07 3.05 -17.11
CA LEU A 9 10.02 2.73 -16.06
C LEU A 9 11.40 2.44 -16.67
N PRO A 10 12.43 3.25 -16.35
CA PRO A 10 13.77 3.08 -16.93
C PRO A 10 14.49 1.86 -16.35
N ASP A 11 14.98 1.00 -17.25
CA ASP A 11 15.64 -0.28 -16.97
C ASP A 11 16.80 -0.23 -15.97
N ARG A 12 17.57 0.85 -16.00
CA ARG A 12 18.77 1.03 -15.17
C ARG A 12 18.46 1.36 -13.71
N HIS A 13 17.26 1.85 -13.40
CA HIS A 13 16.90 2.28 -12.06
C HIS A 13 16.51 1.07 -11.19
N LEU A 14 16.69 1.23 -9.88
CA LEU A 14 16.13 0.32 -8.90
C LEU A 14 14.61 0.43 -8.90
N VAL A 15 13.93 -0.71 -8.73
CA VAL A 15 12.46 -0.76 -8.76
C VAL A 15 11.84 0.20 -7.75
N LYS A 16 12.39 0.30 -6.53
CA LYS A 16 11.91 1.23 -5.49
C LYS A 16 11.87 2.70 -5.96
N TYR A 17 12.87 3.13 -6.73
CA TYR A 17 12.93 4.52 -7.24
C TYR A 17 12.12 4.68 -8.53
N ALA A 18 12.09 3.66 -9.38
CA ALA A 18 11.26 3.67 -10.57
C ALA A 18 9.77 3.82 -10.22
N LEU A 19 9.29 3.11 -9.18
CA LEU A 19 7.90 3.20 -8.74
C LEU A 19 7.51 4.59 -8.20
N THR A 20 8.44 5.38 -7.67
CA THR A 20 8.13 6.75 -7.23
C THR A 20 7.87 7.73 -8.38
N GLN A 21 8.07 7.31 -9.64
CA GLN A 21 7.65 8.09 -10.80
C GLN A 21 6.12 8.16 -10.93
N PHE A 22 5.40 7.17 -10.38
CA PHE A 22 3.95 7.20 -10.33
C PHE A 22 3.46 8.25 -9.33
N TYR A 23 2.55 9.11 -9.77
CA TYR A 23 1.88 10.05 -8.89
C TYR A 23 1.07 9.31 -7.82
N GLY A 24 1.35 9.60 -6.55
CA GLY A 24 0.73 8.92 -5.40
C GLY A 24 1.59 7.81 -4.78
N ILE A 25 2.68 7.39 -5.44
CA ILE A 25 3.63 6.42 -4.87
C ILE A 25 4.86 7.15 -4.29
N GLY A 26 5.06 7.01 -2.99
CA GLY A 26 6.22 7.52 -2.27
C GLY A 26 7.24 6.43 -1.95
N PRO A 27 8.35 6.77 -1.26
CA PRO A 27 9.39 5.81 -0.91
C PRO A 27 8.87 4.65 -0.05
N HIS A 28 8.11 4.94 1.01
CA HIS A 28 7.56 3.91 1.89
C HIS A 28 6.57 2.97 1.20
N THR A 29 5.70 3.51 0.33
CA THR A 29 4.75 2.68 -0.41
C THR A 29 5.45 1.84 -1.47
N SER A 30 6.46 2.39 -2.15
CA SER A 30 7.29 1.64 -3.11
C SER A 30 7.99 0.44 -2.46
N GLU A 31 8.55 0.61 -1.27
CA GLU A 31 9.22 -0.49 -0.55
C GLU A 31 8.23 -1.57 -0.12
N ARG A 32 7.02 -1.19 0.29
CA ARG A 32 5.96 -2.14 0.62
C ARG A 32 5.45 -2.89 -0.60
N LEU A 33 5.32 -2.23 -1.75
CA LEU A 33 4.99 -2.88 -3.02
C LEU A 33 6.08 -3.89 -3.39
N CYS A 34 7.35 -3.50 -3.30
CA CYS A 34 8.47 -4.41 -3.57
C CYS A 34 8.42 -5.63 -2.64
N ALA A 35 8.18 -5.43 -1.35
CA ALA A 35 8.05 -6.52 -0.38
C ALA A 35 6.86 -7.46 -0.72
N ARG A 36 5.71 -6.91 -1.12
CA ARG A 36 4.52 -7.70 -1.50
C ARG A 36 4.78 -8.59 -2.72
N PHE A 37 5.47 -8.07 -3.72
CA PHE A 37 5.79 -8.81 -4.96
C PHE A 37 7.12 -9.57 -4.89
N GLN A 38 7.69 -9.72 -3.68
CA GLN A 38 8.94 -10.46 -3.45
C GLN A 38 10.11 -9.92 -4.30
N MET A 39 10.12 -8.61 -4.55
CA MET A 39 11.19 -7.92 -5.25
C MET A 39 12.25 -7.49 -4.24
N HIS A 40 13.50 -7.85 -4.52
CA HIS A 40 14.62 -7.45 -3.66
C HIS A 40 14.87 -5.94 -3.71
N ARG A 41 15.39 -5.34 -2.62
CA ARG A 41 15.64 -3.89 -2.51
C ARG A 41 16.63 -3.34 -3.54
N THR A 42 17.55 -4.16 -4.03
CA THR A 42 18.55 -3.82 -5.05
C THR A 42 18.17 -4.28 -6.46
N CYS A 43 16.97 -4.86 -6.64
CA CYS A 43 16.48 -5.28 -7.94
C CYS A 43 16.33 -4.07 -8.87
N LYS A 44 16.82 -4.18 -10.11
CA LYS A 44 16.60 -3.17 -11.15
C LYS A 44 15.36 -3.52 -11.97
N VAL A 45 14.79 -2.51 -12.63
CA VAL A 45 13.60 -2.69 -13.48
C VAL A 45 13.82 -3.73 -14.59
N ARG A 46 15.02 -3.77 -15.17
CA ARG A 46 15.38 -4.76 -16.20
C ARG A 46 15.43 -6.20 -15.70
N ASP A 47 15.59 -6.41 -14.39
CA ASP A 47 15.72 -7.75 -13.79
C ASP A 47 14.34 -8.30 -13.38
N LEU A 48 13.26 -7.54 -13.59
CA LEU A 48 11.89 -7.95 -13.28
C LEU A 48 11.40 -9.05 -14.23
N THR A 49 10.79 -10.09 -13.67
CA THR A 49 10.16 -11.12 -14.49
C THR A 49 8.87 -10.60 -15.13
N PRO A 50 8.48 -11.09 -16.32
CA PRO A 50 7.22 -10.68 -16.95
C PRO A 50 6.01 -10.91 -16.02
N LEU A 51 5.99 -12.02 -15.28
CA LEU A 51 4.94 -12.32 -14.31
C LEU A 51 4.88 -11.28 -13.19
N GLN A 52 6.02 -10.84 -12.67
CA GLN A 52 6.08 -9.78 -11.67
C GLN A 52 5.57 -8.45 -12.21
N VAL A 53 5.90 -8.11 -13.46
CA VAL A 53 5.41 -6.89 -14.12
C VAL A 53 3.89 -6.95 -14.30
N THR A 54 3.34 -8.07 -14.78
CA THR A 54 1.90 -8.26 -14.93
C THR A 54 1.17 -8.21 -13.59
N ALA A 55 1.71 -8.86 -12.55
CA ALA A 55 1.14 -8.85 -11.21
C ALA A 55 1.16 -7.45 -10.57
N LEU A 56 2.23 -6.68 -10.80
CA LEU A 56 2.33 -5.30 -10.34
C LEU A 56 1.35 -4.40 -11.08
N ALA A 57 1.21 -4.55 -12.41
CA ALA A 57 0.28 -3.78 -13.21
C ALA A 57 -1.19 -4.06 -12.84
N SER A 58 -1.56 -5.33 -12.66
CA SER A 58 -2.92 -5.69 -12.25
C SER A 58 -3.26 -5.14 -10.87
N PHE A 59 -2.31 -5.20 -9.93
CA PHE A 59 -2.49 -4.64 -8.59
C PHE A 59 -2.62 -3.12 -8.60
N LEU A 60 -1.78 -2.41 -9.37
CA LEU A 60 -1.87 -0.94 -9.47
C LEU A 60 -3.16 -0.49 -10.17
N SER A 61 -3.72 -1.30 -11.07
CA SER A 61 -5.02 -1.02 -11.70
C SER A 61 -6.17 -1.14 -10.70
N SER A 62 -6.18 -2.18 -9.86
CA SER A 62 -7.28 -2.47 -8.94
C SER A 62 -6.77 -2.97 -7.57
N PRO A 63 -6.23 -2.08 -6.72
CA PRO A 63 -5.60 -2.49 -5.45
C PRO A 63 -6.61 -3.03 -4.42
N LYS A 64 -7.86 -2.58 -4.49
CA LYS A 64 -8.96 -3.01 -3.60
C LYS A 64 -9.34 -4.48 -3.81
N GLU A 65 -9.26 -4.95 -5.05
CA GLU A 65 -9.64 -6.32 -5.45
C GLU A 65 -8.56 -7.34 -5.13
N ALA A 66 -7.33 -6.88 -4.90
CA ALA A 66 -6.21 -7.76 -4.60
C ALA A 66 -6.43 -8.53 -3.29
N LEU A 67 -6.27 -9.85 -3.39
CA LEU A 67 -6.24 -10.73 -2.23
C LEU A 67 -5.17 -10.26 -1.25
N SER A 68 -5.54 -10.14 0.02
CA SER A 68 -4.57 -9.86 1.07
C SER A 68 -3.65 -11.07 1.23
N PRO A 69 -2.33 -10.87 1.39
CA PRO A 69 -1.44 -11.99 1.69
C PRO A 69 -1.90 -12.70 2.97
N PRO A 70 -1.84 -14.04 3.02
CA PRO A 70 -2.20 -14.79 4.22
C PRO A 70 -1.27 -14.38 5.36
N ARG A 71 -1.85 -13.95 6.48
CA ARG A 71 -1.07 -13.71 7.71
C ARG A 71 -0.94 -15.04 8.45
N TYR A 72 0.25 -15.59 8.45
CA TYR A 72 0.60 -16.63 9.40
C TYR A 72 0.97 -15.94 10.72
N PRO A 73 0.40 -16.33 11.87
CA PRO A 73 0.86 -15.83 13.15
C PRO A 73 2.34 -16.22 13.29
N THR A 74 3.21 -15.22 13.42
CA THR A 74 4.59 -15.49 13.85
C THR A 74 4.56 -16.07 15.26
N ALA A 75 5.49 -16.97 15.55
CA ALA A 75 5.70 -17.46 16.90
C ALA A 75 5.91 -16.27 17.86
N THR A 76 5.35 -16.34 19.06
CA THR A 76 5.59 -15.34 20.11
C THR A 76 7.06 -15.36 20.53
N PRO A 77 7.64 -14.25 21.02
CA PRO A 77 9.03 -14.24 21.50
C PRO A 77 9.31 -15.32 22.56
N ASP A 78 8.32 -15.65 23.38
CA ASP A 78 8.40 -16.68 24.43
C ASP A 78 8.16 -18.11 23.91
N PHE A 79 8.03 -18.29 22.59
CA PHE A 79 7.75 -19.60 22.00
C PHE A 79 8.98 -20.50 22.06
N VAL A 80 8.93 -21.49 22.93
CA VAL A 80 9.90 -22.59 22.95
C VAL A 80 9.42 -23.67 21.98
N PRO A 81 10.20 -24.04 20.95
CA PRO A 81 9.82 -25.11 20.04
C PRO A 81 9.72 -26.44 20.81
N SER A 82 8.75 -27.28 20.44
CA SER A 82 8.60 -28.60 21.06
C SER A 82 9.84 -29.46 20.78
N THR A 83 10.31 -30.17 21.80
CA THR A 83 11.42 -31.13 21.70
C THR A 83 11.00 -32.50 21.15
N LYS A 84 9.68 -32.73 20.97
CA LYS A 84 9.12 -34.03 20.57
C LYS A 84 9.47 -34.38 19.13
N SER A 85 9.51 -35.68 18.84
CA SER A 85 9.72 -36.15 17.47
C SER A 85 8.53 -35.78 16.57
N HIS A 86 8.78 -35.63 15.26
CA HIS A 86 7.71 -35.30 14.31
C HIS A 86 6.57 -36.32 14.32
N GLN A 87 6.88 -37.59 14.57
CA GLN A 87 5.90 -38.68 14.62
C GLN A 87 4.99 -38.56 15.85
N GLU A 88 5.57 -38.25 17.01
CA GLU A 88 4.82 -38.00 18.26
C GLU A 88 3.89 -36.79 18.12
N LEU A 89 4.40 -35.68 17.59
CA LEU A 89 3.59 -34.49 17.33
C LEU A 89 2.44 -34.79 16.36
N ALA A 90 2.70 -35.55 15.29
CA ALA A 90 1.67 -35.94 14.35
C ALA A 90 0.60 -36.84 14.99
N ALA A 91 0.98 -37.73 15.91
CA ALA A 91 0.05 -38.55 16.67
C ALA A 91 -0.82 -37.69 17.60
N GLU A 92 -0.21 -36.75 18.33
CA GLU A 92 -0.91 -35.80 19.21
C GLU A 92 -1.88 -34.91 18.42
N PHE A 93 -1.48 -34.38 17.27
CA PHE A 93 -2.39 -33.60 16.42
C PHE A 93 -3.58 -34.43 15.92
N ARG A 94 -3.39 -35.73 15.65
CA ARG A 94 -4.48 -36.63 15.23
C ARG A 94 -5.45 -36.92 16.37
N THR A 95 -4.96 -37.14 17.59
CA THR A 95 -5.82 -37.38 18.76
C THR A 95 -6.60 -36.12 19.13
N GLU A 96 -5.94 -34.95 19.16
CA GLU A 96 -6.61 -33.67 19.38
C GLU A 96 -7.69 -33.37 18.34
N ARG A 97 -7.44 -33.68 17.05
CA ARG A 97 -8.46 -33.50 16.01
C ARG A 97 -9.69 -34.38 16.25
N LYS A 98 -9.49 -35.66 16.56
CA LYS A 98 -10.60 -36.59 16.86
C LYS A 98 -11.43 -36.11 18.08
N GLN A 99 -10.76 -35.64 19.12
CA GLN A 99 -11.44 -35.08 20.31
C GLN A 99 -12.24 -33.81 19.97
N ARG A 100 -11.70 -32.92 19.13
CA ARG A 100 -12.40 -31.70 18.69
C ARG A 100 -13.60 -31.98 17.79
N GLU A 101 -13.49 -32.97 16.91
CA GLU A 101 -14.59 -33.45 16.06
C GLU A 101 -15.73 -34.01 16.91
N ALA A 102 -15.43 -34.77 17.96
CA ALA A 102 -16.41 -35.25 18.93
C ALA A 102 -17.08 -34.09 19.71
N ASP A 103 -16.30 -33.08 20.08
CA ASP A 103 -16.76 -31.90 20.83
C ASP A 103 -17.53 -30.86 19.96
N ASN A 104 -17.57 -31.02 18.64
CA ASN A 104 -18.06 -30.01 17.68
C ASN A 104 -17.44 -28.61 17.85
N LYS A 105 -16.25 -28.50 18.48
CA LYS A 105 -15.58 -27.22 18.75
C LYS A 105 -14.71 -26.82 17.56
N LYS A 106 -14.88 -25.59 17.07
CA LYS A 106 -13.92 -24.99 16.13
C LYS A 106 -12.56 -24.86 16.83
N PRO A 107 -11.44 -25.21 16.18
CA PRO A 107 -10.13 -25.14 16.81
C PRO A 107 -9.75 -23.70 17.20
N GLU A 108 -9.05 -23.56 18.32
CA GLU A 108 -8.70 -22.28 18.93
C GLU A 108 -7.92 -21.36 17.98
N PHE A 109 -7.02 -21.90 17.15
CA PHE A 109 -6.30 -21.11 16.15
C PHE A 109 -7.22 -20.49 15.08
N LEU A 110 -8.38 -21.10 14.77
CA LEU A 110 -9.38 -20.50 13.88
C LEU A 110 -10.14 -19.36 14.57
N LEU A 111 -10.42 -19.47 15.88
CA LEU A 111 -11.06 -18.42 16.66
C LEU A 111 -10.12 -17.24 16.93
N ARG A 112 -8.84 -17.52 17.20
CA ARG A 112 -7.77 -16.53 17.34
C ARG A 112 -7.53 -15.77 16.02
N ARG A 113 -7.58 -16.47 14.88
CA ARG A 113 -7.55 -15.88 13.53
C ARG A 113 -8.66 -14.83 13.33
N LEU A 114 -9.86 -15.03 13.87
CA LEU A 114 -10.97 -14.06 13.77
C LEU A 114 -10.77 -12.82 14.67
N ARG A 115 -10.09 -12.96 15.82
CA ARG A 115 -9.75 -11.84 16.71
C ARG A 115 -8.59 -10.99 16.18
N ASP A 116 -7.49 -11.63 15.78
CA ASP A 116 -6.26 -10.94 15.35
C ASP A 116 -6.37 -10.37 13.91
N ALA A 117 -7.28 -10.88 13.08
CA ALA A 117 -7.56 -10.33 11.75
C ALA A 117 -8.05 -8.87 11.78
N ARG A 118 -8.46 -8.34 12.96
CA ARG A 118 -9.01 -6.99 13.11
C ARG A 118 -7.98 -5.86 13.16
N VAL A 119 -6.68 -6.12 13.34
CA VAL A 119 -5.82 -5.07 13.97
C VAL A 119 -5.00 -4.21 13.00
N ARG A 120 -4.74 -4.58 11.74
CA ARG A 120 -4.13 -3.64 10.78
C ARG A 120 -4.68 -3.84 9.37
N PRO A 121 -5.50 -2.91 8.81
CA PRO A 121 -5.84 -2.96 7.40
C PRO A 121 -4.58 -2.95 6.53
N ASP A 122 -4.65 -3.56 5.36
CA ASP A 122 -3.54 -3.50 4.40
C ASP A 122 -3.56 -2.13 3.73
N ASP A 123 -2.70 -1.20 4.17
CA ASP A 123 -2.69 0.19 3.69
C ASP A 123 -2.51 0.32 2.16
N LEU A 124 -2.03 -0.74 1.48
CA LEU A 124 -1.91 -0.76 0.03
C LEU A 124 -3.26 -0.94 -0.69
N LYS A 125 -4.31 -1.41 -0.02
CA LYS A 125 -5.63 -1.63 -0.65
C LYS A 125 -6.35 -0.33 -1.00
N GLU A 126 -6.12 0.72 -0.25
CA GLU A 126 -6.76 2.02 -0.44
C GLU A 126 -5.90 2.97 -1.30
N LEU A 127 -4.81 2.46 -1.87
CA LEU A 127 -3.89 3.24 -2.68
C LEU A 127 -4.62 3.79 -3.93
N LYS A 128 -4.61 5.11 -4.09
CA LYS A 128 -5.03 5.80 -5.31
C LYS A 128 -3.80 6.35 -6.03
N ILE A 129 -3.75 6.20 -7.34
CA ILE A 129 -2.60 6.63 -8.15
C ILE A 129 -3.04 7.46 -9.36
N GLU A 130 -2.10 8.22 -9.91
CA GLU A 130 -2.22 8.93 -11.18
C GLU A 130 -3.52 9.74 -11.34
N ALA A 131 -4.36 9.36 -12.30
CA ALA A 131 -5.55 10.11 -12.69
C ALA A 131 -6.57 10.18 -11.56
N GLU A 132 -6.81 9.07 -10.85
CA GLU A 132 -7.81 9.00 -9.77
C GLU A 132 -7.45 9.95 -8.63
N LEU A 133 -6.20 9.87 -8.15
CA LEU A 133 -5.73 10.74 -7.07
C LEU A 133 -5.73 12.22 -7.48
N ARG A 134 -5.33 12.53 -8.73
CA ARG A 134 -5.37 13.90 -9.26
C ARG A 134 -6.79 14.43 -9.37
N GLN A 135 -7.74 13.60 -9.80
CA GLN A 135 -9.14 13.98 -9.92
C GLN A 135 -9.74 14.27 -8.55
N GLU A 136 -9.56 13.36 -7.58
CA GLU A 136 -10.04 13.58 -6.21
C GLU A 136 -9.52 14.88 -5.60
N MET A 137 -8.22 15.19 -5.78
CA MET A 137 -7.68 16.47 -5.31
C MET A 137 -8.32 17.67 -6.02
N ARG A 138 -8.56 17.60 -7.33
CA ARG A 138 -9.22 18.68 -8.08
C ARG A 138 -10.63 18.89 -7.60
N ASP A 139 -11.37 17.81 -7.39
CA ASP A 139 -12.76 17.84 -6.91
C ASP A 139 -12.83 18.43 -5.51
N ASN A 140 -11.92 18.04 -4.62
CA ASN A 140 -11.79 18.62 -3.28
C ASN A 140 -11.50 20.13 -3.33
N ILE A 141 -10.58 20.58 -4.20
CA ILE A 141 -10.26 22.00 -4.37
C ILE A 141 -11.44 22.75 -4.99
N ALA A 142 -12.12 22.18 -5.99
CA ALA A 142 -13.28 22.76 -6.64
C ALA A 142 -14.44 22.93 -5.66
N HIS A 143 -14.68 21.92 -4.83
CA HIS A 143 -15.67 21.96 -3.77
C HIS A 143 -15.39 23.08 -2.75
N GLN A 144 -14.13 23.21 -2.29
CA GLN A 144 -13.73 24.30 -1.39
C GLN A 144 -13.91 25.69 -2.03
N LYS A 145 -13.65 25.83 -3.34
CA LYS A 145 -13.90 27.06 -4.09
C LYS A 145 -15.39 27.37 -4.20
N MET A 146 -16.22 26.36 -4.51
CA MET A 146 -17.68 26.48 -4.62
C MET A 146 -18.32 26.94 -3.30
N ILE A 147 -17.88 26.37 -2.17
CA ILE A 147 -18.35 26.78 -0.83
C ILE A 147 -17.99 28.24 -0.51
N GLY A 148 -16.91 28.77 -1.11
CA GLY A 148 -16.39 30.10 -0.77
C GLY A 148 -15.58 30.13 0.54
N SER A 149 -15.09 28.97 0.99
CA SER A 149 -14.28 28.88 2.21
C SER A 149 -12.99 29.71 2.11
N TYR A 150 -12.37 30.05 3.25
CA TYR A 150 -11.07 30.72 3.24
C TYR A 150 -10.04 29.95 2.40
N VAL A 151 -10.00 28.63 2.55
CA VAL A 151 -9.13 27.72 1.78
C VAL A 151 -9.42 27.82 0.28
N GLY A 152 -10.70 27.78 -0.11
CA GLY A 152 -11.13 27.93 -1.51
C GLY A 152 -10.69 29.26 -2.12
N ARG A 153 -10.90 30.37 -1.41
CA ARG A 153 -10.46 31.71 -1.86
C ARG A 153 -8.94 31.78 -2.03
N ARG A 154 -8.16 31.21 -1.11
CA ARG A 154 -6.69 31.17 -1.22
C ARG A 154 -6.22 30.34 -2.41
N HIS A 155 -6.83 29.19 -2.65
CA HIS A 155 -6.57 28.37 -3.85
C HIS A 155 -6.96 29.08 -5.15
N ALA A 156 -8.07 29.82 -5.17
CA ALA A 156 -8.48 30.62 -6.32
C ALA A 156 -7.48 31.75 -6.64
N MET A 157 -6.92 32.37 -5.61
CA MET A 157 -5.90 33.42 -5.73
C MET A 157 -4.48 32.91 -5.98
N GLY A 158 -4.25 31.58 -5.98
CA GLY A 158 -2.91 30.97 -6.10
C GLY A 158 -2.00 31.23 -4.90
N LEU A 159 -2.58 31.52 -3.73
CA LEU A 159 -1.85 31.87 -2.50
C LEU A 159 -1.75 30.67 -1.55
N PRO A 160 -0.73 30.62 -0.67
CA PRO A 160 -0.59 29.55 0.31
C PRO A 160 -1.76 29.57 1.30
N VAL A 161 -2.21 28.37 1.68
CA VAL A 161 -3.45 28.19 2.45
C VAL A 161 -3.22 28.19 3.96
N ARG A 162 -2.10 27.61 4.43
CA ARG A 162 -1.84 27.32 5.85
C ARG A 162 -1.23 28.50 6.63
N GLY A 163 -1.66 29.74 6.36
CA GLY A 163 -1.21 30.92 7.11
C GLY A 163 0.23 31.38 6.85
N GLN A 164 0.85 30.91 5.76
CA GLN A 164 2.19 31.38 5.37
C GLN A 164 2.17 32.87 4.97
N ASN A 165 3.23 33.61 5.28
CA ASN A 165 3.33 35.04 4.98
C ASN A 165 3.30 35.30 3.46
N THR A 166 2.39 36.16 3.01
CA THR A 166 2.22 36.55 1.60
C THR A 166 2.67 37.97 1.27
N GLN A 167 3.15 38.76 2.23
CA GLN A 167 3.60 40.12 1.97
C GLN A 167 4.73 40.16 0.92
N ASN A 168 5.76 39.32 1.10
CA ASN A 168 6.90 39.25 0.19
C ASN A 168 6.78 38.09 -0.82
N ASN A 169 6.15 36.98 -0.42
CA ASN A 169 6.19 35.72 -1.18
C ASN A 169 5.01 35.51 -2.14
N ALA A 170 4.03 36.43 -2.21
CA ALA A 170 2.82 36.26 -3.01
C ALA A 170 3.11 36.06 -4.51
N LYS A 171 4.08 36.79 -5.07
CA LYS A 171 4.43 36.68 -6.51
C LYS A 171 4.94 35.28 -6.84
N THR A 172 5.86 34.77 -6.02
CA THR A 172 6.43 33.42 -6.17
C THR A 172 5.37 32.35 -5.96
N ALA A 173 4.51 32.51 -4.95
CA ALA A 173 3.40 31.61 -4.70
C ALA A 173 2.45 31.50 -5.90
N ARG A 174 2.01 32.63 -6.47
CA ARG A 174 1.14 32.64 -7.66
C ARG A 174 1.79 31.99 -8.88
N LYS A 175 3.11 32.16 -9.05
CA LYS A 175 3.86 31.52 -10.14
C LYS A 175 3.92 30.00 -9.97
N LEU A 176 4.20 29.52 -8.76
CA LEU A 176 4.52 28.12 -8.47
C LEU A 176 3.31 27.26 -8.06
N ASN A 177 2.27 27.83 -7.48
CA ASN A 177 1.09 27.11 -6.99
C ASN A 177 0.06 26.91 -8.11
N ARG A 178 0.42 26.05 -9.06
CA ARG A 178 -0.48 25.61 -10.14
C ARG A 178 -0.92 24.17 -9.86
N VAL A 179 -2.16 23.84 -10.23
CA VAL A 179 -2.73 22.50 -10.05
C VAL A 179 -1.95 21.45 -10.85
N HIS A 180 -1.46 21.83 -12.03
CA HIS A 180 -0.57 21.02 -12.84
C HIS A 180 0.85 21.54 -12.64
N ARG A 181 1.51 21.02 -11.61
CA ARG A 181 2.94 21.18 -11.43
C ARG A 181 3.53 19.80 -11.68
N TYR A 182 4.30 19.69 -12.75
CA TYR A 182 4.78 18.46 -13.40
C TYR A 182 3.77 17.80 -14.35
#